data_AF-A0A960N1D9-F1
#
_entry.id   AF-A0A960N1D9-F1
#
_cell.length_a   1.000
_cell.length_b   1.000
_cell.length_c   1.000
_cell.angle_alpha   90.00
_cell.angle_beta   90.00
_cell.angle_gamma   90.00
#
_symmetry.space_group_name_H-M   'P 1'
#
loop_
_entity.id
_entity.type
_entity.pdbx_description
1 polymer ?
#
loop_
_entity_poly.entity_id
_entity_poly.type
_entity_poly.pdbx_seq_one_letter_code
_entity_poly.pdbx_strand_id
1 'polypeptide(L)'
;MSEKDQFLLLLRTHLKMARSRAIKLVSGSRLMTLTLVLFLATYSITAYLMFRRGLIYFGQLPAAGNLLVDRMIHIVFFCFLMMLMFSVAVSGYIALYRSRDTRWLLTLPISHRVLFLWKVFEAGAFSSWGLLLIATPLLVAFAEFRDAGPGFYLRTAIALPPFLIIAISGAGLALLGSVRWMKRKQMIAFGTACLLLFSGWLTWTVLNEKKITERVGFSAALTFQQVMKHTDLSASRLIPSTWYTEALLAWSRPQRIQKPPMMPALLLSWSLMGALAAGWLGRRWFYESWNHSVQNAAIAA
;
A
#
# COMPACT_ATOMS: atom_id res chain seq x y z
N MET A 1 22.48 -20.90 -14.64
CA MET A 1 22.01 -19.49 -14.70
C MET A 1 21.72 -19.06 -13.27
N SER A 2 22.26 -17.93 -12.80
CA SER A 2 22.06 -17.48 -11.41
C SER A 2 20.61 -17.07 -11.16
N GLU A 3 20.11 -17.17 -9.92
CA GLU A 3 18.76 -16.69 -9.55
C GLU A 3 18.56 -15.21 -9.94
N LYS A 4 19.62 -14.40 -9.82
CA LYS A 4 19.59 -12.99 -10.23
C LYS A 4 19.41 -12.84 -11.75
N ASP A 5 20.09 -13.67 -12.53
CA ASP A 5 19.99 -13.64 -14.00
C ASP A 5 18.60 -14.06 -14.47
N GLN A 6 17.99 -15.05 -13.80
CA GLN A 6 16.60 -15.45 -14.05
C GLN A 6 15.63 -14.29 -13.80
N PHE A 7 15.76 -13.60 -12.67
CA PHE A 7 14.92 -12.45 -12.34
C PHE A 7 15.10 -11.31 -13.35
N LEU A 8 16.35 -10.99 -13.71
CA LEU A 8 16.66 -9.95 -14.69
C LEU A 8 16.16 -10.30 -16.09
N LEU A 9 16.20 -11.58 -16.48
CA LEU A 9 15.65 -12.04 -17.75
C LEU A 9 14.15 -11.79 -17.81
N LEU A 10 13.40 -12.21 -16.78
CA LEU A 10 11.96 -11.99 -16.68
C LEU A 10 11.61 -10.50 -16.66
N LEU A 11 12.38 -9.70 -15.92
CA LEU A 11 12.22 -8.25 -15.90
C LEU A 11 12.40 -7.64 -17.28
N ARG A 12 13.47 -8.00 -17.99
CA ARG A 12 13.76 -7.47 -19.33
C ARG A 12 12.72 -7.88 -20.35
N THR A 13 12.23 -9.12 -20.31
CA THR A 13 11.20 -9.58 -21.26
C THR A 13 9.88 -8.86 -21.02
N HIS A 14 9.43 -8.75 -19.77
CA HIS A 14 8.20 -8.02 -19.45
C HIS A 14 8.30 -6.52 -19.72
N LEU A 15 9.45 -5.88 -19.45
CA LEU A 15 9.67 -4.48 -19.81
C LEU A 15 9.64 -4.27 -21.32
N LYS A 16 10.27 -5.16 -22.10
CA LYS A 16 10.19 -5.10 -23.57
C LYS A 16 8.76 -5.28 -24.06
N MET A 17 8.02 -6.25 -23.52
CA MET A 17 6.61 -6.46 -23.87
C MET A 17 5.74 -5.26 -23.51
N ALA A 18 5.91 -4.69 -22.32
CA ALA A 18 5.19 -3.51 -21.87
C ALA A 18 5.51 -2.29 -22.75
N ARG A 19 6.79 -2.07 -23.06
CA ARG A 19 7.23 -1.00 -23.97
C ARG A 19 6.63 -1.17 -25.36
N SER A 20 6.68 -2.37 -25.94
CA SER A 20 6.11 -2.64 -27.25
C SER A 20 4.59 -2.45 -27.27
N ARG A 21 3.88 -2.84 -26.20
CA ARG A 21 2.43 -2.58 -26.05
C ARG A 21 2.15 -1.08 -25.95
N ALA A 22 2.92 -0.34 -25.16
CA ALA A 22 2.78 1.11 -25.03
C ALA A 22 3.03 1.83 -26.38
N ILE A 23 4.09 1.47 -27.09
CA ILE A 23 4.39 2.03 -28.42
C ILE A 23 3.24 1.75 -29.40
N LYS A 24 2.74 0.51 -29.43
CA LYS A 24 1.59 0.15 -30.28
C LYS A 24 0.31 0.92 -29.92
N LEU A 25 0.07 1.16 -28.63
CA LEU A 25 -1.07 1.94 -28.15
C LEU A 25 -0.99 3.39 -28.66
N VAL A 26 0.19 4.00 -28.52
CA VAL A 26 0.46 5.38 -28.94
C VAL A 26 0.42 5.52 -30.46
N SER A 27 0.95 4.55 -31.20
CA SER A 27 0.98 4.59 -32.66
C SER A 27 -0.37 4.23 -33.30
N GLY A 28 -1.17 3.38 -32.64
CA GLY A 28 -2.42 2.87 -33.18
C GLY A 28 -3.59 3.85 -33.11
N SER A 29 -3.74 4.58 -32.01
CA SER A 29 -4.83 5.55 -31.86
C SER A 29 -4.36 6.80 -31.10
N ARG A 30 -4.02 7.84 -31.87
CA ARG A 30 -3.61 9.15 -31.33
C ARG A 30 -4.73 9.76 -30.46
N LEU A 31 -5.99 9.59 -30.86
CA LEU A 31 -7.14 10.14 -30.14
C LEU A 31 -7.35 9.45 -28.79
N MET A 32 -7.25 8.11 -28.72
CA MET A 32 -7.32 7.36 -27.46
C MET A 32 -6.17 7.72 -26.50
N THR A 33 -4.96 7.88 -27.03
CA THR A 33 -3.80 8.26 -26.22
C THR A 33 -3.98 9.67 -25.65
N LEU A 34 -4.45 10.60 -26.48
CA LEU A 34 -4.72 11.99 -26.06
C LEU A 34 -5.81 12.05 -24.99
N THR A 35 -6.93 11.34 -25.17
CA THR A 35 -8.00 11.33 -24.15
C THR A 35 -7.53 10.71 -22.84
N LEU A 36 -6.69 9.66 -22.87
CA LEU A 36 -6.13 9.05 -21.66
C LEU A 36 -5.17 9.99 -20.93
N VAL A 37 -4.25 10.65 -21.65
CA VAL A 37 -3.32 11.62 -21.05
C VAL A 37 -4.08 12.83 -20.49
N LEU A 38 -5.06 13.34 -21.22
CA LEU A 38 -5.91 14.45 -20.76
C LEU A 38 -6.69 14.07 -19.50
N PHE A 39 -7.25 12.86 -19.46
CA PHE A 39 -7.95 12.35 -18.28
C PHE A 39 -7.02 12.24 -17.06
N LEU A 40 -5.82 11.67 -17.23
CA LEU A 40 -4.83 11.56 -16.15
C LEU A 40 -4.38 12.94 -15.65
N ALA A 41 -4.10 13.87 -16.55
CA ALA A 41 -3.70 15.24 -16.20
C ALA A 41 -4.81 15.97 -15.44
N THR A 42 -6.04 15.93 -15.96
CA THR A 42 -7.21 16.53 -15.32
C THR A 42 -7.49 15.92 -13.95
N TYR A 43 -7.35 14.59 -13.84
CA TYR A 43 -7.48 13.87 -12.57
C TYR A 43 -6.44 14.35 -11.56
N SER A 44 -5.15 14.37 -11.92
CA SER A 44 -4.08 14.79 -11.01
C SER A 44 -4.22 16.25 -10.58
N ILE A 45 -4.59 17.16 -11.49
CA ILE A 45 -4.83 18.58 -11.16
C ILE A 45 -6.02 18.71 -10.20
N THR A 46 -7.13 18.03 -10.49
CA THR A 46 -8.34 18.07 -9.66
C THR A 46 -8.05 17.51 -8.27
N ALA A 47 -7.35 16.37 -8.18
CA ALA A 47 -6.94 15.76 -6.93
C ALA A 47 -6.05 16.71 -6.11
N TYR A 48 -5.06 17.35 -6.73
CA TYR A 48 -4.22 18.35 -6.07
C TYR A 48 -5.05 19.52 -5.51
N LEU A 49 -5.97 20.08 -6.31
CA LEU A 49 -6.84 21.18 -5.86
C LEU A 49 -7.74 20.75 -4.69
N MET A 50 -8.29 19.53 -4.72
CA MET A 50 -9.11 19.00 -3.63
C MET A 50 -8.28 18.80 -2.36
N PHE A 51 -7.10 18.19 -2.45
CA PHE A 51 -6.22 18.00 -1.30
C PHE A 51 -5.75 19.33 -0.72
N ARG A 52 -5.35 20.30 -1.57
CA ARG A 52 -4.94 21.62 -1.12
C ARG A 52 -6.06 22.34 -0.37
N ARG A 53 -7.28 22.35 -0.91
CA ARG A 53 -8.45 22.93 -0.23
C ARG A 53 -8.77 22.22 1.09
N GLY A 54 -8.73 20.89 1.09
CA GLY A 54 -8.94 20.09 2.30
C GLY A 54 -7.93 20.43 3.39
N LEU A 55 -6.63 20.42 3.06
CA LEU A 55 -5.55 20.73 4.00
C LEU A 55 -5.67 22.15 4.58
N ILE A 56 -5.97 23.15 3.74
CA ILE A 56 -6.18 24.53 4.19
C ILE A 56 -7.38 24.62 5.15
N TYR A 57 -8.49 23.97 4.82
CA TYR A 57 -9.69 23.93 5.67
C TYR A 57 -9.39 23.34 7.05
N PHE A 58 -8.70 22.20 7.10
CA PHE A 58 -8.30 21.59 8.38
C PHE A 58 -7.26 22.43 9.13
N GLY A 59 -6.40 23.16 8.43
CA GLY A 59 -5.42 24.07 9.01
C GLY A 59 -6.03 25.30 9.70
N GLN A 60 -7.19 25.78 9.24
CA GLN A 60 -7.86 26.97 9.77
C GLN A 60 -8.62 26.73 11.09
N LEU A 61 -8.73 25.48 11.55
CA LEU A 61 -9.43 25.14 12.79
C LEU A 61 -8.66 25.65 14.03
N PRO A 62 -9.31 26.42 14.94
CA PRO A 62 -8.67 26.96 16.14
C PRO A 62 -8.05 25.88 17.04
N ALA A 63 -6.93 26.21 17.68
CA ALA A 63 -6.19 25.44 18.69
C ALA A 63 -5.51 24.12 18.26
N ALA A 64 -5.89 23.45 17.15
CA ALA A 64 -5.30 22.15 16.80
C ALA A 64 -5.14 21.83 15.29
N GLY A 65 -5.37 22.77 14.38
CA GLY A 65 -5.36 22.50 12.93
C GLY A 65 -4.08 21.79 12.42
N ASN A 66 -2.90 22.24 12.88
CA ASN A 66 -1.63 21.61 12.48
C ASN A 66 -1.46 20.18 13.00
N LEU A 67 -1.93 19.87 14.21
CA LEU A 67 -1.88 18.52 14.76
C LEU A 67 -2.87 17.62 14.03
N LEU A 68 -4.04 18.15 13.68
CA LEU A 68 -5.06 17.41 12.94
C LEU A 68 -4.55 17.00 11.56
N VAL A 69 -3.93 17.93 10.83
CA VAL A 69 -3.30 17.64 9.54
C VAL A 69 -2.25 16.54 9.67
N ASP A 70 -1.37 16.59 10.69
CA ASP A 70 -0.38 15.52 10.93
C ASP A 70 -1.07 14.16 11.12
N ARG A 71 -2.15 14.11 11.90
CA ARG A 71 -2.94 12.88 12.12
C ARG A 71 -3.66 12.39 10.87
N MET A 72 -4.18 13.30 10.05
CA MET A 72 -4.83 12.94 8.79
C MET A 72 -3.85 12.24 7.85
N ILE A 73 -2.61 12.75 7.74
CA ILE A 73 -1.58 12.10 6.94
C ILE A 73 -1.29 10.68 7.44
N HIS A 74 -1.20 10.47 8.76
CA HIS A 74 -1.04 9.12 9.33
C HIS A 74 -2.17 8.18 8.90
N ILE A 75 -3.42 8.62 8.98
CA ILE A 75 -4.59 7.83 8.59
C ILE A 75 -4.55 7.51 7.09
N VAL A 76 -4.24 8.51 6.25
CA VAL A 76 -4.20 8.33 4.79
C VAL A 76 -3.13 7.32 4.40
N PHE A 77 -1.90 7.44 4.92
CA PHE A 77 -0.84 6.48 4.61
C PHE A 77 -1.08 5.10 5.22
N PHE A 78 -1.76 5.02 6.37
CA PHE A 78 -2.22 3.75 6.93
C PHE A 78 -3.25 3.07 6.01
N CYS A 79 -4.25 3.84 5.52
CA CYS A 79 -5.24 3.35 4.57
C CYS A 79 -4.57 2.90 3.26
N PHE A 80 -3.62 3.68 2.75
CA PHE A 80 -2.83 3.34 1.58
C PHE A 80 -2.05 2.03 1.76
N LEU A 81 -1.41 1.83 2.92
CA LEU A 81 -0.72 0.59 3.25
C LEU A 81 -1.70 -0.60 3.21
N MET A 82 -2.83 -0.50 3.91
CA MET A 82 -3.81 -1.59 4.01
C MET A 82 -4.45 -1.92 2.64
N MET A 83 -4.88 -0.88 1.92
CA MET A 83 -5.49 -1.05 0.59
C MET A 83 -4.49 -1.65 -0.41
N LEU A 84 -3.24 -1.21 -0.38
CA LEU A 84 -2.20 -1.75 -1.25
C LEU A 84 -1.89 -3.20 -0.89
N MET A 85 -1.75 -3.53 0.40
CA MET A 85 -1.51 -4.91 0.84
C MET A 85 -2.64 -5.84 0.38
N PHE A 86 -3.89 -5.41 0.54
CA PHE A 86 -5.05 -6.18 0.09
C PHE A 86 -5.08 -6.34 -1.43
N SER A 87 -4.88 -5.26 -2.18
CA SER A 87 -4.86 -5.28 -3.65
C SER A 87 -3.76 -6.19 -4.19
N VAL A 88 -2.56 -6.15 -3.60
CA VAL A 88 -1.44 -7.02 -3.99
C VAL A 88 -1.70 -8.47 -3.59
N ALA A 89 -2.33 -8.73 -2.45
CA ALA A 89 -2.70 -10.09 -2.06
C ALA A 89 -3.70 -10.72 -3.04
N VAL A 90 -4.73 -9.98 -3.45
CA VAL A 90 -5.74 -10.45 -4.41
C VAL A 90 -5.15 -10.63 -5.80
N SER A 91 -4.47 -9.61 -6.33
CA SER A 91 -3.86 -9.66 -7.66
C SER A 91 -2.75 -10.71 -7.71
N GLY A 92 -1.97 -10.82 -6.63
CA GLY A 92 -0.96 -11.85 -6.43
C GLY A 92 -1.56 -13.26 -6.40
N TYR A 93 -2.68 -13.47 -5.72
CA TYR A 93 -3.36 -14.77 -5.71
C TYR A 93 -3.75 -15.21 -7.13
N ILE A 94 -4.37 -14.32 -7.90
CA ILE A 94 -4.75 -14.59 -9.28
C ILE A 94 -3.51 -14.88 -10.13
N ALA A 95 -2.46 -14.07 -9.99
CA ALA A 95 -1.22 -14.22 -10.74
C ALA A 95 -0.46 -15.51 -10.40
N LEU A 96 -0.36 -15.90 -9.13
CA LEU A 96 0.42 -17.05 -8.67
C LEU A 96 -0.31 -18.38 -8.81
N TYR A 97 -1.59 -18.46 -8.43
CA TYR A 97 -2.27 -19.75 -8.28
C TYR A 97 -3.27 -20.04 -9.41
N ARG A 98 -3.84 -19.01 -10.04
CA ARG A 98 -4.92 -19.18 -11.04
C ARG A 98 -4.47 -18.95 -12.48
N SER A 99 -3.41 -18.19 -12.70
CA SER A 99 -2.96 -17.85 -14.05
C SER A 99 -2.39 -19.06 -14.81
N ARG A 100 -2.67 -19.12 -16.12
CA ARG A 100 -2.08 -20.12 -17.02
C ARG A 100 -0.57 -19.90 -17.19
N ASP A 101 -0.16 -18.63 -17.19
CA ASP A 101 1.24 -18.22 -17.31
C ASP A 101 2.11 -18.83 -16.21
N THR A 102 1.64 -18.84 -14.96
CA THR A 102 2.41 -19.44 -13.86
C THR A 102 2.51 -20.96 -14.00
N ARG A 103 1.49 -21.64 -14.52
CA ARG A 103 1.58 -23.09 -14.81
C ARG A 103 2.64 -23.38 -15.86
N TRP A 104 2.72 -22.55 -16.90
CA TRP A 104 3.77 -22.66 -17.92
C TRP A 104 5.15 -22.31 -17.37
N LEU A 105 5.29 -21.26 -16.56
CA LEU A 105 6.56 -20.89 -15.95
C LEU A 105 7.10 -21.97 -14.99
N LEU A 106 6.22 -22.76 -14.37
CA LEU A 106 6.60 -23.89 -13.52
C LEU A 106 7.11 -25.11 -14.31
N THR A 107 6.84 -25.21 -15.61
CA THR A 107 7.45 -26.27 -16.46
C THR A 107 8.85 -25.91 -16.95
N LEU A 108 9.26 -24.65 -16.80
CA LEU A 108 10.59 -24.18 -17.12
C LEU A 108 11.55 -24.38 -15.93
N PRO A 109 12.86 -24.52 -16.17
CA PRO A 109 13.88 -24.64 -15.11
C PRO A 109 14.17 -23.30 -14.40
N ILE A 110 13.12 -22.62 -13.95
CA ILE A 110 13.17 -21.37 -13.18
C ILE A 110 13.04 -21.72 -11.70
N SER A 111 13.85 -21.10 -10.85
CA SER A 111 13.76 -21.33 -9.41
C SER A 111 12.41 -20.84 -8.84
N HIS A 112 11.79 -21.66 -8.00
CA HIS A 112 10.54 -21.34 -7.29
C HIS A 112 10.60 -20.00 -6.54
N ARG A 113 11.77 -19.70 -5.96
CA ARG A 113 12.04 -18.41 -5.29
C ARG A 113 11.88 -17.23 -6.24
N VAL A 114 12.53 -17.29 -7.40
CA VAL A 114 12.49 -16.21 -8.39
C VAL A 114 11.09 -16.06 -8.95
N LEU A 115 10.40 -17.17 -9.22
CA LEU A 115 9.03 -17.16 -9.72
C LEU A 115 8.06 -16.49 -8.73
N PHE A 116 8.15 -16.84 -7.44
CA PHE A 116 7.37 -16.21 -6.39
C PHE A 116 7.64 -14.71 -6.28
N LEU A 117 8.92 -14.33 -6.14
CA LEU A 117 9.32 -12.92 -6.02
C LEU A 117 8.91 -12.11 -7.24
N TRP A 118 9.07 -12.68 -8.44
CA TRP A 118 8.68 -12.04 -9.70
C TRP A 118 7.19 -11.76 -9.75
N LYS A 119 6.35 -12.76 -9.44
CA LYS A 119 4.89 -12.60 -9.52
C LYS A 119 4.32 -11.69 -8.44
N VAL A 120 4.87 -11.72 -7.22
CA VAL A 120 4.50 -10.78 -6.16
C VAL A 120 4.92 -9.35 -6.53
N PHE A 121 6.12 -9.18 -7.09
CA PHE A 121 6.58 -7.89 -7.58
C PHE A 121 5.73 -7.37 -8.76
N GLU A 122 5.39 -8.23 -9.72
CA GLU A 122 4.53 -7.90 -10.85
C GLU A 122 3.14 -7.42 -10.38
N ALA A 123 2.54 -8.15 -9.44
CA ALA A 123 1.28 -7.73 -8.80
C ALA A 123 1.45 -6.41 -8.03
N GLY A 124 2.56 -6.24 -7.30
CA GLY A 124 2.91 -5.02 -6.57
C GLY A 124 3.04 -3.79 -7.46
N ALA A 125 3.77 -3.92 -8.57
CA ALA A 125 3.95 -2.87 -9.56
C ALA A 125 2.60 -2.51 -10.21
N PHE A 126 1.78 -3.51 -10.53
CA PHE A 126 0.45 -3.29 -11.12
C PHE A 126 -0.58 -2.72 -10.13
N SER A 127 -0.45 -2.94 -8.81
CA SER A 127 -1.34 -2.33 -7.83
C SER A 127 -0.90 -0.93 -7.40
N SER A 128 0.41 -0.65 -7.42
CA SER A 128 0.96 0.60 -6.89
C SER A 128 0.81 1.80 -7.83
N TRP A 129 0.70 1.63 -9.16
CA TRP A 129 0.61 2.78 -10.08
C TRP A 129 -0.57 3.71 -9.78
N GLY A 130 -1.75 3.15 -9.46
CA GLY A 130 -2.93 3.94 -9.11
C GLY A 130 -2.75 4.68 -7.78
N LEU A 131 -2.06 4.04 -6.82
CA LEU A 131 -1.72 4.66 -5.56
C LEU A 131 -0.77 5.86 -5.76
N LEU A 132 0.24 5.71 -6.63
CA LEU A 132 1.17 6.79 -6.96
C LEU A 132 0.46 8.00 -7.57
N LEU A 133 -0.55 7.76 -8.42
CA LEU A 133 -1.38 8.83 -9.00
C LEU A 133 -2.12 9.66 -7.94
N ILE A 134 -2.52 9.06 -6.82
CA ILE A 134 -3.21 9.76 -5.72
C ILE A 134 -2.21 10.34 -4.72
N ALA A 135 -1.17 9.59 -4.38
CA ALA A 135 -0.17 10.00 -3.40
C ALA A 135 0.64 11.21 -3.87
N THR A 136 0.94 11.31 -5.16
CA THR A 136 1.73 12.42 -5.72
C THR A 136 1.07 13.79 -5.50
N PRO A 137 -0.18 14.05 -5.97
CA PRO A 137 -0.83 15.35 -5.74
C PRO A 137 -1.07 15.64 -4.26
N LEU A 138 -1.32 14.61 -3.43
CA LEU A 138 -1.41 14.76 -1.98
C LEU A 138 -0.10 15.26 -1.37
N LEU A 139 1.04 14.64 -1.74
CA LEU A 139 2.36 15.02 -1.24
C LEU A 139 2.76 16.43 -1.69
N VAL A 140 2.43 16.80 -2.92
CA VAL A 140 2.68 18.16 -3.44
C VAL A 140 1.84 19.19 -2.68
N ALA A 141 0.54 18.95 -2.52
CA ALA A 141 -0.34 19.85 -1.76
C ALA A 141 0.11 19.96 -0.29
N PHE A 142 0.58 18.87 0.31
CA PHE A 142 1.10 18.87 1.68
C PHE A 142 2.41 19.63 1.83
N ALA A 143 3.32 19.52 0.84
CA ALA A 143 4.58 20.27 0.81
C ALA A 143 4.31 21.77 0.81
N GLU A 144 3.39 22.23 -0.06
CA GLU A 144 3.01 23.64 -0.14
C GLU A 144 2.29 24.12 1.12
N PHE A 145 1.38 23.32 1.68
CA PHE A 145 0.68 23.67 2.93
C PHE A 145 1.65 23.87 4.11
N ARG A 146 2.82 23.20 4.08
CA ARG A 146 3.85 23.28 5.13
C ARG A 146 5.01 24.22 4.81
N ASP A 147 4.96 24.93 3.68
CA ASP A 147 6.08 25.71 3.13
C ASP A 147 7.40 24.90 3.12
N ALA A 148 7.32 23.64 2.71
CA ALA A 148 8.44 22.72 2.72
C ALA A 148 9.44 23.06 1.60
N GLY A 149 10.74 23.04 1.91
CA GLY A 149 11.79 23.29 0.93
C GLY A 149 11.86 22.22 -0.18
N PRO A 150 12.54 22.50 -1.30
CA PRO A 150 12.59 21.61 -2.46
C PRO A 150 13.19 20.22 -2.17
N GLY A 151 14.05 20.11 -1.14
CA GLY A 151 14.60 18.83 -0.68
C GLY A 151 13.54 17.84 -0.17
N PHE A 152 12.34 18.31 0.20
CA PHE A 152 11.22 17.48 0.62
C PHE A 152 10.76 16.54 -0.50
N TYR A 153 10.58 17.04 -1.73
CA TYR A 153 10.10 16.24 -2.86
C TYR A 153 11.06 15.09 -3.18
N LEU A 154 12.37 15.34 -3.14
CA LEU A 154 13.37 14.30 -3.41
C LEU A 154 13.41 13.24 -2.31
N ARG A 155 13.42 13.66 -1.04
CA ARG A 155 13.48 12.72 0.10
C ARG A 155 12.23 11.83 0.18
N THR A 156 11.06 12.40 -0.09
CA THR A 156 9.79 11.66 -0.11
C THR A 156 9.72 10.68 -1.28
N ALA A 157 10.15 11.10 -2.47
CA ALA A 157 10.27 10.22 -3.63
C ALA A 157 11.21 9.03 -3.38
N ILE A 158 12.31 9.23 -2.63
CA ILE A 158 13.25 8.15 -2.27
C ILE A 158 12.68 7.23 -1.19
N ALA A 159 11.90 7.75 -0.24
CA ALA A 159 11.29 6.95 0.83
C ALA A 159 10.09 6.11 0.38
N LEU A 160 9.47 6.48 -0.74
CA LEU A 160 8.26 5.84 -1.26
C LEU A 160 8.50 4.40 -1.74
N PRO A 161 9.56 4.06 -2.53
CA PRO A 161 9.85 2.68 -2.91
C PRO A 161 9.98 1.70 -1.73
N PRO A 162 10.77 1.97 -0.67
CA PRO A 162 10.83 1.04 0.45
C PRO A 162 9.49 0.92 1.20
N PHE A 163 8.64 1.95 1.22
CA PHE A 163 7.27 1.84 1.75
C PHE A 163 6.43 0.85 0.92
N LEU A 164 6.49 0.95 -0.40
CA LEU A 164 5.82 0.01 -1.31
C LEU A 164 6.36 -1.41 -1.15
N ILE A 165 7.68 -1.59 -1.01
CA ILE A 165 8.30 -2.91 -0.83
C ILE A 165 7.79 -3.59 0.44
N ILE A 166 7.62 -2.85 1.54
CA ILE A 166 7.04 -3.39 2.77
C ILE A 166 5.60 -3.89 2.52
N ALA A 167 4.77 -3.09 1.85
CA ALA A 167 3.41 -3.48 1.51
C ALA A 167 3.38 -4.74 0.61
N ILE A 168 4.22 -4.78 -0.42
CA ILE A 168 4.28 -5.87 -1.40
C ILE A 168 4.79 -7.16 -0.75
N SER A 169 5.89 -7.09 0.00
CA SER A 169 6.44 -8.25 0.70
C SER A 169 5.50 -8.74 1.81
N GLY A 170 4.91 -7.84 2.59
CA GLY A 170 3.90 -8.18 3.59
C GLY A 170 2.68 -8.88 3.00
N ALA A 171 2.17 -8.38 1.86
CA ALA A 171 1.07 -9.01 1.14
C ALA A 171 1.44 -10.39 0.58
N GLY A 172 2.64 -10.53 0.01
CA GLY A 172 3.14 -11.82 -0.49
C GLY A 172 3.30 -12.86 0.62
N LEU A 173 3.81 -12.45 1.78
CA LEU A 173 3.92 -13.31 2.97
C LEU A 173 2.56 -13.70 3.53
N ALA A 174 1.63 -12.73 3.65
CA ALA A 174 0.26 -12.99 4.05
C ALA A 174 -0.41 -13.98 3.10
N LEU A 175 -0.26 -13.80 1.78
CA LEU A 175 -0.78 -14.68 0.76
C LEU A 175 -0.23 -16.12 0.89
N LEU A 176 1.09 -16.27 1.04
CA LEU A 176 1.72 -17.58 1.27
C LEU A 176 1.17 -18.26 2.53
N GLY A 177 1.06 -17.51 3.63
CA GLY A 177 0.51 -18.00 4.88
C GLY A 177 -0.96 -18.43 4.76
N SER A 178 -1.79 -17.60 4.12
CA SER A 178 -3.22 -17.88 3.92
C SER A 178 -3.45 -19.13 3.07
N VAL A 179 -2.74 -19.31 1.96
CA VAL A 179 -2.93 -20.49 1.10
C VAL A 179 -2.43 -21.77 1.77
N ARG A 180 -1.38 -21.69 2.59
CA ARG A 180 -0.84 -22.85 3.30
C ARG A 180 -1.72 -23.28 4.47
N TRP A 181 -2.09 -22.35 5.34
CA TRP A 181 -2.72 -22.68 6.62
C TRP A 181 -4.24 -22.67 6.59
N MET A 182 -4.87 -21.98 5.64
CA MET A 182 -6.34 -21.87 5.61
C MET A 182 -6.92 -22.75 4.50
N LYS A 183 -7.66 -23.79 4.90
CA LYS A 183 -8.57 -24.48 3.98
C LYS A 183 -9.60 -23.48 3.45
N ARG A 184 -10.14 -23.67 2.23
CA ARG A 184 -11.12 -22.75 1.60
C ARG A 184 -12.29 -22.37 2.53
N LYS A 185 -12.78 -23.32 3.33
CA LYS A 185 -13.83 -23.09 4.35
C LYS A 185 -13.35 -22.22 5.52
N GLN A 186 -12.09 -22.37 5.96
CA GLN A 186 -11.49 -21.55 7.03
C GLN A 186 -11.15 -20.14 6.55
N MET A 187 -10.78 -19.96 5.28
CA MET A 187 -10.56 -18.64 4.70
C MET A 187 -11.88 -17.86 4.59
N ILE A 188 -12.96 -18.51 4.15
CA ILE A 188 -14.30 -17.91 4.15
C ILE A 188 -14.77 -17.65 5.58
N ALA A 189 -14.61 -18.61 6.50
CA ALA A 189 -15.00 -18.45 7.90
C ALA A 189 -14.22 -17.34 8.61
N PHE A 190 -12.94 -17.17 8.32
CA PHE A 190 -12.14 -16.07 8.84
C PHE A 190 -12.53 -14.74 8.22
N GLY A 191 -12.79 -14.69 6.92
CA GLY A 191 -13.31 -13.50 6.25
C GLY A 191 -14.67 -13.07 6.82
N THR A 192 -15.59 -14.02 7.02
CA THR A 192 -16.88 -13.76 7.64
C THR A 192 -16.74 -13.40 9.12
N ALA A 193 -15.85 -14.05 9.87
CA ALA A 193 -15.58 -13.69 11.27
C ALA A 193 -14.98 -12.29 11.39
N CYS A 194 -14.02 -11.92 10.54
CA CYS A 194 -13.48 -10.57 10.49
C CYS A 194 -14.54 -9.53 10.09
N LEU A 195 -15.41 -9.84 9.12
CA LEU A 195 -16.52 -8.96 8.76
C LEU A 195 -17.53 -8.81 9.89
N LEU A 196 -17.87 -9.90 10.58
CA LEU A 196 -18.77 -9.88 11.73
C LEU A 196 -18.15 -9.12 12.91
N LEU A 197 -16.89 -9.36 13.23
CA LEU A 197 -16.16 -8.62 14.27
C LEU A 197 -16.01 -7.15 13.91
N PHE A 198 -15.71 -6.83 12.65
CA PHE A 198 -15.62 -5.45 12.19
C PHE A 198 -16.99 -4.76 12.25
N SER A 199 -18.06 -5.43 11.82
CA SER A 199 -19.43 -4.92 11.93
C SER A 199 -19.88 -4.76 13.38
N GLY A 200 -19.51 -5.69 14.26
CA GLY A 200 -19.81 -5.65 15.69
C GLY A 200 -19.02 -4.57 16.42
N TRP A 201 -17.76 -4.36 16.03
CA TRP A 201 -16.97 -3.23 16.48
C TRP A 201 -17.57 -1.91 16.00
N LEU A 202 -17.98 -1.81 14.72
CA LEU A 202 -18.60 -0.62 14.14
C LEU A 202 -19.95 -0.29 14.81
N THR A 203 -20.78 -1.29 15.11
CA THR A 203 -22.04 -1.08 15.82
C THR A 203 -21.78 -0.69 17.27
N TRP A 204 -20.79 -1.30 17.94
CA TRP A 204 -20.40 -0.92 19.29
C TRP A 204 -19.88 0.53 19.36
N THR A 205 -19.08 0.98 18.39
CA THR A 205 -18.61 2.38 18.34
C THR A 205 -19.76 3.34 18.08
N VAL A 206 -20.65 3.05 17.13
CA VAL A 206 -21.82 3.92 16.84
C VAL A 206 -22.81 3.97 18.01
N LEU A 207 -23.02 2.85 18.70
CA LEU A 207 -23.88 2.78 19.89
C LEU A 207 -23.27 3.50 21.10
N ASN A 208 -21.94 3.42 21.28
CA ASN A 208 -21.24 4.19 22.32
C ASN A 208 -21.23 5.69 21.99
N GLU A 209 -21.05 6.07 20.73
CA GLU A 209 -21.10 7.48 20.30
C GLU A 209 -22.48 8.10 20.54
N LYS A 210 -23.57 7.36 20.29
CA LYS A 210 -24.95 7.84 20.59
C LYS A 210 -25.16 8.12 22.09
N LYS A 211 -24.60 7.29 22.99
CA LYS A 211 -24.67 7.53 24.45
C LYS A 211 -23.82 8.71 24.94
N ILE A 212 -22.80 9.09 24.17
CA ILE A 212 -21.90 10.20 24.51
C ILE A 212 -22.47 11.54 24.00
N THR A 213 -23.10 11.55 22.81
CA THR A 213 -23.73 12.74 22.23
C THR A 213 -24.88 13.29 23.08
N GLU A 214 -25.61 12.43 23.80
CA GLU A 214 -26.69 12.84 24.71
C GLU A 214 -26.17 13.46 26.03
N ARG A 215 -24.89 13.26 26.40
CA ARG A 215 -24.27 13.81 27.61
C ARG A 215 -23.36 15.03 27.38
N VAL A 216 -22.98 15.34 26.13
CA VAL A 216 -21.89 16.30 25.85
C VAL A 216 -22.33 17.32 24.79
N GLY A 217 -23.43 18.00 25.03
CA GLY A 217 -23.72 19.28 24.36
C GLY A 217 -23.00 20.42 25.08
N PHE A 218 -21.68 20.60 24.91
CA PHE A 218 -21.04 21.95 24.96
C PHE A 218 -19.50 22.02 24.72
N SER A 219 -18.75 20.93 24.59
CA SER A 219 -17.28 21.05 24.54
C SER A 219 -16.66 20.26 23.40
N ALA A 220 -16.71 20.84 22.20
CA ALA A 220 -16.01 20.38 20.99
C ALA A 220 -14.51 20.09 21.22
N ALA A 221 -13.90 20.71 22.24
CA ALA A 221 -12.51 20.45 22.64
C ALA A 221 -12.29 19.08 23.33
N LEU A 222 -13.27 18.55 24.07
CA LEU A 222 -13.14 17.23 24.74
C LEU A 222 -13.44 16.07 23.78
N THR A 223 -14.37 16.26 22.84
CA THR A 223 -14.61 15.31 21.72
C THR A 223 -13.35 15.14 20.86
N PHE A 224 -12.56 16.21 20.71
CA PHE A 224 -11.31 16.21 19.95
C PHE A 224 -10.22 15.33 20.59
N GLN A 225 -10.09 15.36 21.92
CA GLN A 225 -9.12 14.56 22.66
C GLN A 225 -9.49 13.07 22.69
N GLN A 226 -10.80 12.76 22.67
CA GLN A 226 -11.32 11.40 22.67
C GLN A 226 -11.22 10.71 21.29
N VAL A 227 -11.49 11.43 20.19
CA VAL A 227 -11.27 10.93 18.81
C VAL A 227 -9.78 10.69 18.55
N MET A 228 -8.89 11.51 19.13
CA MET A 228 -7.45 11.28 19.07
C MET A 228 -7.01 9.97 19.76
N LYS A 229 -7.63 9.58 20.88
CA LYS A 229 -7.37 8.27 21.54
C LYS A 229 -7.80 7.07 20.70
N HIS A 230 -8.86 7.18 19.92
CA HIS A 230 -9.31 6.08 19.05
C HIS A 230 -8.49 5.92 17.75
N THR A 231 -7.62 6.89 17.44
CA THR A 231 -6.73 6.88 16.26
C THR A 231 -5.32 6.33 16.57
N ASP A 232 -5.05 5.96 17.83
CA ASP A 232 -3.74 5.43 18.25
C ASP A 232 -3.29 4.19 17.47
N LEU A 233 -4.24 3.38 16.97
CA LEU A 233 -3.93 2.24 16.11
C LEU A 233 -3.25 2.68 14.80
N SER A 234 -3.73 3.73 14.15
CA SER A 234 -3.16 4.25 12.89
C SER A 234 -1.85 5.01 13.11
N ALA A 235 -1.58 5.44 14.34
CA ALA A 235 -0.37 6.18 14.73
C ALA A 235 0.59 5.34 15.60
N SER A 236 0.38 4.03 15.70
CA SER A 236 1.25 3.19 16.51
C SER A 236 2.66 3.11 15.91
N ARG A 237 3.67 3.20 16.78
CA ARG A 237 5.09 3.32 16.37
C ARG A 237 5.64 2.12 15.61
N LEU A 238 4.91 1.01 15.57
CA LEU A 238 5.34 -0.25 14.97
C LEU A 238 4.83 -0.45 13.53
N ILE A 239 3.93 0.42 13.04
CA ILE A 239 3.34 0.24 11.72
C ILE A 239 4.21 0.92 10.65
N PRO A 240 4.48 0.25 9.52
CA PRO A 240 5.28 0.84 8.43
C PRO A 240 4.79 2.20 7.89
N SER A 241 3.47 2.44 7.89
CA SER A 241 2.89 3.72 7.48
C SER A 241 3.27 4.87 8.41
N THR A 242 3.50 4.60 9.70
CA THR A 242 3.91 5.64 10.65
C THR A 242 5.38 5.99 10.47
N TRP A 243 6.24 5.04 10.09
CA TRP A 243 7.64 5.34 9.75
C TRP A 243 7.76 6.27 8.54
N TYR A 244 6.95 6.03 7.50
CA TYR A 244 6.90 6.91 6.33
C TYR A 244 6.34 8.29 6.69
N THR A 245 5.23 8.32 7.43
CA THR A 245 4.58 9.58 7.81
C THR A 245 5.46 10.42 8.74
N GLU A 246 6.10 9.83 9.75
CA GLU A 246 7.01 10.56 10.63
C GLU A 246 8.23 11.10 9.87
N ALA A 247 8.74 10.37 8.88
CA ALA A 247 9.79 10.88 7.99
C ALA A 247 9.29 12.09 7.17
N LEU A 248 8.07 12.00 6.64
CA LEU A 248 7.39 13.08 5.91
C LEU A 248 7.25 14.34 6.79
N LEU A 249 6.69 14.19 7.99
CA LEU A 249 6.47 15.26 8.94
C LEU A 249 7.78 15.87 9.45
N ALA A 250 8.85 15.07 9.57
CA ALA A 250 10.16 15.56 9.95
C ALA A 250 10.79 16.43 8.86
N TRP A 251 10.62 16.07 7.59
CA TRP A 251 11.17 16.83 6.46
C TRP A 251 10.34 18.04 6.06
N SER A 252 9.06 18.09 6.43
CA SER A 252 8.18 19.23 6.11
C SER A 252 8.37 20.42 7.05
N ARG A 253 9.15 20.31 8.14
CA ARG A 253 9.32 21.38 9.13
C ARG A 253 10.57 22.20 8.82
N PRO A 254 10.44 23.50 8.49
CA PRO A 254 11.56 24.32 7.98
C PRO A 254 12.67 24.62 9.01
N GLN A 255 12.43 24.50 10.33
CA GLN A 255 13.30 25.10 11.36
C GLN A 255 13.70 24.19 12.53
N ARG A 256 13.41 22.88 12.51
CA ARG A 256 13.85 21.98 13.59
C ARG A 256 15.12 21.23 13.22
N ILE A 257 16.05 21.14 14.17
CA ILE A 257 17.17 20.17 14.23
C ILE A 257 16.64 18.87 13.64
N GLN A 258 17.22 18.45 12.51
CA GLN A 258 16.80 17.26 11.81
C GLN A 258 16.76 16.12 12.84
N LYS A 259 15.55 15.65 13.18
CA LYS A 259 15.42 14.45 14.01
C LYS A 259 16.28 13.37 13.36
N PRO A 260 16.96 12.51 14.14
CA PRO A 260 17.84 11.50 13.58
C PRO A 260 17.10 10.71 12.49
N PRO A 261 17.78 10.29 11.40
CA PRO A 261 17.18 9.61 10.25
C PRO A 261 16.68 8.18 10.58
N MET A 262 16.34 7.91 11.83
CA MET A 262 15.95 6.61 12.35
C MET A 262 14.71 6.07 11.66
N MET A 263 13.67 6.87 11.46
CA MET A 263 12.42 6.43 10.82
C MET A 263 12.61 6.01 9.34
N PRO A 264 13.24 6.82 8.46
CA PRO A 264 13.52 6.37 7.10
C PRO A 264 14.52 5.21 7.06
N ALA A 265 15.48 5.13 8.00
CA ALA A 265 16.39 3.99 8.10
C ALA A 265 15.68 2.70 8.52
N LEU A 266 14.73 2.78 9.46
CA LEU A 266 13.85 1.66 9.85
C LEU A 266 13.04 1.20 8.66
N LEU A 267 12.45 2.13 7.91
CA LEU A 267 11.66 1.83 6.72
C LEU A 267 12.51 1.10 5.66
N LEU A 268 13.74 1.55 5.42
CA LEU A 268 14.67 0.87 4.53
C LEU A 268 15.06 -0.53 5.07
N SER A 269 15.42 -0.64 6.33
CA SER A 269 15.81 -1.91 6.98
C SER A 269 14.68 -2.94 6.91
N TRP A 270 13.47 -2.56 7.29
CA TRP A 270 12.30 -3.44 7.25
C TRP A 270 11.86 -3.79 5.83
N SER A 271 12.06 -2.90 4.85
CA SER A 271 11.80 -3.21 3.45
C SER A 271 12.76 -4.30 2.93
N LEU A 272 14.04 -4.23 3.29
CA LEU A 272 15.03 -5.24 2.94
C LEU A 272 14.77 -6.55 3.67
N MET A 273 14.46 -6.50 4.97
CA MET A 273 14.08 -7.67 5.76
C MET A 273 12.84 -8.35 5.18
N GLY A 274 11.82 -7.59 4.82
CA GLY A 274 10.60 -8.10 4.19
C GLY A 274 10.88 -8.79 2.85
N ALA A 275 11.71 -8.18 2.00
CA ALA A 275 12.13 -8.79 0.74
C ALA A 275 12.94 -10.08 0.95
N LEU A 276 13.84 -10.11 1.94
CA LEU A 276 14.60 -11.31 2.30
C LEU A 276 13.69 -12.42 2.84
N ALA A 277 12.77 -12.09 3.75
CA ALA A 277 11.80 -13.02 4.30
C ALA A 277 10.88 -13.59 3.21
N ALA A 278 10.38 -12.74 2.30
CA ALA A 278 9.61 -13.16 1.14
C ALA A 278 10.41 -14.12 0.23
N GLY A 279 11.69 -13.85 0.01
CA GLY A 279 12.55 -14.73 -0.77
C GLY A 279 12.84 -16.06 -0.08
N TRP A 280 13.07 -16.04 1.23
CA TRP A 280 13.37 -17.25 2.01
C TRP A 280 12.15 -18.15 2.17
N LEU A 281 10.99 -17.57 2.53
CA LEU A 281 9.71 -18.27 2.63
C LEU A 281 9.21 -18.72 1.26
N GLY A 282 9.37 -17.89 0.24
CA GLY A 282 9.05 -18.25 -1.14
C GLY A 282 9.86 -19.46 -1.63
N ARG A 283 11.16 -19.55 -1.30
CA ARG A 283 11.97 -20.72 -1.65
C ARG A 283 11.46 -22.01 -1.00
N ARG A 284 11.02 -21.94 0.26
CA ARG A 284 10.65 -23.12 1.06
C ARG A 284 9.21 -23.57 0.84
N TRP A 285 8.27 -22.64 0.78
CA TRP A 285 6.85 -22.95 0.94
C TRP A 285 6.03 -22.75 -0.33
N PHE A 286 6.52 -22.02 -1.33
CA PHE A 286 5.73 -21.70 -2.52
C PHE A 286 5.31 -22.94 -3.32
N TYR A 287 6.21 -23.90 -3.49
CA TYR A 287 5.89 -25.12 -4.26
C TYR A 287 4.83 -25.98 -3.55
N GLU A 288 4.96 -26.14 -2.23
CA GLU A 288 3.98 -26.85 -1.41
C GLU A 288 2.61 -26.16 -1.43
N SER A 289 2.58 -24.83 -1.29
CA SER A 289 1.31 -24.08 -1.32
C SER A 289 0.64 -24.16 -2.69
N TRP A 290 1.42 -24.17 -3.77
CA TRP A 290 0.89 -24.37 -5.12
C TRP A 290 0.30 -25.76 -5.31
N ASN A 291 0.99 -26.82 -4.89
CA ASN A 291 0.47 -28.19 -4.96
C ASN A 291 -0.85 -28.35 -4.18
N HIS A 292 -0.94 -27.81 -2.97
CA HIS A 292 -2.18 -27.80 -2.19
C HIS A 292 -3.32 -27.06 -2.92
N SER A 293 -3.01 -25.94 -3.58
CA SER A 293 -4.02 -25.18 -4.33
C SER A 293 -4.60 -25.98 -5.51
N VAL A 294 -3.75 -26.75 -6.21
CA VAL A 294 -4.15 -27.59 -7.34
C VAL A 294 -4.98 -28.78 -6.86
N GLN A 295 -4.55 -29.46 -5.80
CA GLN A 295 -5.31 -30.56 -5.20
C GLN A 295 -6.71 -30.12 -4.73
N ASN A 296 -6.80 -28.98 -4.05
CA ASN A 296 -8.08 -28.44 -3.60
C ASN A 296 -9.00 -28.04 -4.77
N ALA A 297 -8.44 -27.60 -5.90
CA ALA A 297 -9.20 -27.30 -7.09
C ALA A 297 -9.72 -28.58 -7.78
N ALA A 298 -8.92 -29.65 -7.78
CA ALA A 298 -9.31 -30.95 -8.34
C ALA A 298 -10.40 -31.64 -7.52
N ILE A 299 -10.37 -31.54 -6.18
CA ILE A 299 -11.41 -32.11 -5.29
C ILE A 299 -12.75 -31.36 -5.41
N ALA A 300 -12.72 -30.10 -5.85
CA ALA A 300 -13.91 -29.25 -5.95
C ALA A 300 -14.56 -29.24 -7.34
N ALA A 301 -13.96 -29.92 -8.32
CA ALA A 301 -14.46 -30.07 -9.69
C ALA A 301 -15.19 -31.41 -9.84
#